data_AF-A0A0W0VSB5-F1
#
_entry.id   AF-A0A0W0VSB5-F1
#
_cell.length_a   1.000
_cell.length_b   1.000
_cell.length_c   1.000
_cell.angle_alpha   90.00
_cell.angle_beta   90.00
_cell.angle_gamma   90.00
#
_symmetry.space_group_name_H-M   'P 1'
#
loop_
_entity.id
_entity.type
_entity.pdbx_description
1 polymer ?
#
loop_
_entity_poly.entity_id
_entity_poly.type
_entity_poly.pdbx_seq_one_letter_code
_entity_poly.pdbx_strand_id
1 'polypeptide(L)'
;MLPIVAALGIYGGSHLAKQLKDYLQAKVAGKPGLQPEDQEKLLQKFADSIGVTKGYSAAEAFNTLAKNHVNSLAKLAELEKADTDKKDEKDGKDEKEKKDKKEVKKGEFTQIHEKLEEKIKANDENAKKVKQALEDALALSEPTQKAQKEYSESIAAVNDMIKDQKVSVDQAALASYLQEAKSKAVTAIKEQHGHELEKLKEKFEDAGFKESLKNSLEYDDEQLKALQEKMINSITESQKKELEAFEKSSNDAINNMHLAAQQERDKIAFIALQYEKNKAVRDYINGLQPGEGNVEIQQLADAKKISLKGIKVEDLPTIETITGRKIQYDKASNTFTMDLPNRYFNKPSNLFYHSKWRSARKADMMSLAQAVKACGYGAITMTITHNDPEHVETLAKEAYAACLESGFPPDKIRINATISIINEEGKKVPKNLKDLKGDELTDILFKNDKSTLKSIQAQAEANNQFRKQISDKGKEQKPTAKNMESFRETLDKYRKTEEAEKQKPVQQPTQKLNM
;
A
#
# COMPACT_ATOMS: atom_id res chain seq x y z
N MET A 1 9.12 -22.60 55.54
CA MET A 1 9.65 -23.98 55.60
C MET A 1 8.56 -24.93 55.09
N LEU A 2 8.94 -26.01 54.42
CA LEU A 2 8.18 -27.24 54.12
C LEU A 2 8.83 -28.39 54.95
N PRO A 3 8.38 -29.66 54.98
CA PRO A 3 7.42 -30.42 54.13
C PRO A 3 6.04 -30.59 54.85
N ILE A 4 5.16 -31.59 54.74
CA ILE A 4 5.12 -32.98 54.18
C ILE A 4 3.73 -33.25 53.54
N VAL A 5 3.65 -34.19 52.59
CA VAL A 5 2.40 -34.71 51.98
C VAL A 5 2.43 -36.25 51.93
N ALA A 6 1.34 -36.92 52.33
CA ALA A 6 1.00 -38.32 52.06
C ALA A 6 -0.46 -38.58 52.50
N ALA A 7 -1.28 -39.47 51.91
CA ALA A 7 -1.27 -40.15 50.61
C ALA A 7 -2.69 -40.74 50.34
N LEU A 8 -2.86 -41.47 49.22
CA LEU A 8 -4.11 -42.11 48.72
C LEU A 8 -5.16 -41.14 48.11
N GLY A 9 -5.75 -41.39 46.92
CA GLY A 9 -5.38 -42.32 45.85
C GLY A 9 -6.56 -42.92 45.08
N ILE A 10 -6.65 -42.66 43.76
CA ILE A 10 -7.40 -43.45 42.75
C ILE A 10 -6.87 -43.09 41.35
N TYR A 11 -6.83 -44.05 40.42
CA TYR A 11 -6.29 -43.90 39.06
C TYR A 11 -7.32 -43.31 38.08
N GLY A 12 -6.85 -42.62 37.02
CA GLY A 12 -7.74 -42.22 35.91
C GLY A 12 -7.29 -41.12 34.95
N GLY A 13 -6.21 -40.36 35.21
CA GLY A 13 -5.86 -39.21 34.35
C GLY A 13 -4.38 -38.80 34.27
N SER A 14 -3.46 -39.55 34.89
CA SER A 14 -2.08 -39.12 35.08
C SER A 14 -1.26 -38.96 33.79
N HIS A 15 -1.50 -39.76 32.75
CA HIS A 15 -0.68 -39.68 31.52
C HIS A 15 -1.03 -38.45 30.66
N LEU A 16 -2.32 -38.09 30.55
CA LEU A 16 -2.76 -36.90 29.85
C LEU A 16 -2.47 -35.64 30.66
N ALA A 17 -2.66 -35.69 31.99
CA ALA A 17 -2.28 -34.59 32.88
C ALA A 17 -0.77 -34.36 32.90
N LYS A 18 0.05 -35.42 32.77
CA LYS A 18 1.50 -35.28 32.60
C LYS A 18 1.86 -34.66 31.24
N GLN A 19 1.30 -35.14 30.13
CA GLN A 19 1.54 -34.52 28.82
C GLN A 19 1.10 -33.05 28.76
N LEU A 20 -0.05 -32.71 29.38
CA LEU A 20 -0.52 -31.33 29.47
C LEU A 20 0.37 -30.47 30.39
N LYS A 21 0.84 -31.03 31.52
CA LYS A 21 1.78 -30.36 32.43
C LYS A 21 3.14 -30.16 31.76
N ASP A 22 3.67 -31.16 31.07
CA ASP A 22 4.95 -31.09 30.36
C ASP A 22 4.86 -30.08 29.18
N TYR A 23 3.73 -30.05 28.46
CA TYR A 23 3.42 -29.04 27.43
C TYR A 23 3.31 -27.61 28.00
N LEU A 24 2.67 -27.45 29.16
CA LEU A 24 2.55 -26.15 29.85
C LEU A 24 3.88 -25.71 30.46
N GLN A 25 4.67 -26.63 31.05
CA GLN A 25 6.00 -26.30 31.59
C GLN A 25 7.00 -26.00 30.47
N ALA A 26 6.92 -26.67 29.31
CA ALA A 26 7.67 -26.29 28.12
C ALA A 26 7.30 -24.87 27.62
N LYS A 27 6.02 -24.47 27.71
CA LYS A 27 5.60 -23.09 27.38
C LYS A 27 5.93 -22.03 28.44
N VAL A 28 6.13 -22.43 29.69
CA VAL A 28 6.48 -21.51 30.81
C VAL A 28 8.00 -21.36 30.96
N ALA A 29 8.80 -22.29 30.45
CA ALA A 29 10.27 -22.30 30.60
C ALA A 29 11.07 -21.43 29.60
N GLY A 30 10.41 -20.64 28.74
CA GLY A 30 11.07 -19.61 27.92
C GLY A 30 10.44 -19.43 26.53
N LYS A 31 10.13 -18.21 26.05
CA LYS A 31 10.19 -16.88 26.68
C LYS A 31 8.82 -16.19 26.47
N PRO A 32 8.29 -15.41 27.42
CA PRO A 32 7.11 -14.58 27.18
C PRO A 32 7.46 -13.38 26.29
N GLY A 33 6.86 -13.32 25.11
CA GLY A 33 7.14 -12.33 24.06
C GLY A 33 7.28 -13.01 22.69
N LEU A 34 7.34 -12.24 21.61
CA LEU A 34 7.83 -12.77 20.34
C LEU A 34 9.34 -12.97 20.47
N GLN A 35 9.87 -14.07 19.92
CA GLN A 35 11.32 -14.16 19.71
C GLN A 35 11.75 -13.04 18.74
N PRO A 36 12.99 -12.54 18.79
CA PRO A 36 13.45 -11.49 17.87
C PRO A 36 13.18 -11.82 16.39
N GLU A 37 13.40 -13.08 16.01
CA GLU A 37 13.11 -13.62 14.68
C GLU A 37 11.62 -13.58 14.30
N ASP A 38 10.72 -13.77 15.27
CA ASP A 38 9.27 -13.73 15.01
C ASP A 38 8.75 -12.29 15.01
N GLN A 39 9.34 -11.41 15.84
CA GLN A 39 9.10 -9.98 15.80
C GLN A 39 9.60 -9.37 14.47
N GLU A 40 10.76 -9.83 13.99
CA GLU A 40 11.28 -9.55 12.65
C GLU A 40 10.34 -10.10 11.56
N LYS A 41 9.94 -11.38 11.58
CA LYS A 41 8.95 -11.93 10.63
C LYS A 41 7.60 -11.19 10.68
N LEU A 42 7.18 -10.68 11.83
CA LEU A 42 5.90 -9.96 11.98
C LEU A 42 6.00 -8.52 11.48
N LEU A 43 7.11 -7.82 11.76
CA LEU A 43 7.36 -6.47 11.24
C LEU A 43 7.73 -6.48 9.75
N GLN A 44 8.41 -7.53 9.28
CA GLN A 44 8.57 -7.84 7.85
C GLN A 44 7.18 -8.04 7.22
N LYS A 45 6.32 -8.92 7.76
CA LYS A 45 4.94 -9.10 7.23
C LYS A 45 4.08 -7.83 7.29
N PHE A 46 4.25 -6.99 8.30
CA PHE A 46 3.60 -5.68 8.37
C PHE A 46 4.13 -4.79 7.23
N ALA A 47 5.44 -4.63 7.13
CA ALA A 47 6.11 -3.87 6.07
C ALA A 47 5.81 -4.45 4.67
N ASP A 48 5.60 -5.76 4.50
CA ASP A 48 5.13 -6.42 3.27
C ASP A 48 3.70 -5.96 2.95
N SER A 49 2.80 -6.01 3.94
CA SER A 49 1.40 -5.61 3.77
C SER A 49 1.24 -4.11 3.49
N ILE A 50 2.18 -3.29 3.96
CA ILE A 50 2.22 -1.85 3.70
C ILE A 50 3.15 -1.47 2.53
N GLY A 51 3.71 -2.46 1.82
CA GLY A 51 4.53 -2.29 0.62
C GLY A 51 5.97 -1.80 0.84
N VAL A 52 6.40 -1.59 2.08
CA VAL A 52 7.70 -1.01 2.47
C VAL A 52 8.86 -2.01 2.39
N THR A 53 8.64 -3.33 2.54
CA THR A 53 9.73 -4.34 2.39
C THR A 53 10.31 -4.41 0.99
N LYS A 54 9.48 -4.12 -0.01
CA LYS A 54 9.89 -3.95 -1.42
C LYS A 54 10.70 -2.66 -1.65
N GLY A 55 10.95 -1.90 -0.57
CA GLY A 55 11.28 -0.49 -0.60
C GLY A 55 10.07 0.36 -0.98
N TYR A 56 10.12 1.64 -0.60
CA TYR A 56 9.41 2.68 -1.33
C TYR A 56 9.95 2.68 -2.79
N SER A 57 9.22 1.98 -3.67
CA SER A 57 9.72 1.57 -4.99
C SER A 57 10.02 2.71 -5.95
N ALA A 58 9.65 3.95 -5.63
CA ALA A 58 10.00 5.09 -6.47
C ALA A 58 11.52 5.40 -6.48
N ALA A 59 12.33 4.82 -5.58
CA ALA A 59 13.79 4.72 -5.80
C ALA A 59 14.13 4.14 -7.18
N GLU A 60 13.40 3.10 -7.59
CA GLU A 60 13.53 2.54 -8.93
C GLU A 60 12.88 3.43 -9.99
N ALA A 61 11.90 4.27 -9.66
CA ALA A 61 11.21 5.12 -10.65
C ALA A 61 12.11 6.19 -11.28
N PHE A 62 12.91 6.94 -10.49
CA PHE A 62 13.85 7.91 -11.09
C PHE A 62 14.96 7.17 -11.87
N ASN A 63 15.44 6.04 -11.34
CA ASN A 63 16.41 5.20 -12.04
C ASN A 63 15.84 4.49 -13.29
N THR A 64 14.51 4.31 -13.38
CA THR A 64 13.80 3.76 -14.53
C THR A 64 13.53 4.85 -15.57
N LEU A 65 13.23 6.08 -15.14
CA LEU A 65 13.22 7.25 -16.00
C LEU A 65 14.60 7.40 -16.66
N ALA A 66 15.68 7.50 -15.89
CA ALA A 66 17.05 7.61 -16.42
C ALA A 66 17.51 6.44 -17.32
N LYS A 67 16.89 5.25 -17.23
CA LYS A 67 17.13 4.09 -18.12
C LYS A 67 16.27 4.09 -19.39
N ASN A 68 15.06 4.65 -19.31
CA ASN A 68 14.14 4.76 -20.44
C ASN A 68 14.33 6.05 -21.23
N HIS A 69 15.03 7.03 -20.62
CA HIS A 69 15.32 8.36 -21.11
C HIS A 69 15.76 8.40 -22.57
N VAL A 70 15.25 9.38 -23.30
CA VAL A 70 15.55 9.58 -24.72
C VAL A 70 16.92 10.24 -24.87
N ASN A 71 17.98 9.44 -24.70
CA ASN A 71 19.37 9.84 -24.86
C ASN A 71 19.92 9.68 -26.30
N SER A 72 19.13 9.13 -27.23
CA SER A 72 19.62 8.70 -28.55
C SER A 72 18.50 8.49 -29.58
N LEU A 73 18.85 8.54 -30.87
CA LEU A 73 17.94 8.20 -31.98
C LEU A 73 17.45 6.75 -31.92
N ALA A 74 18.26 5.82 -31.38
CA ALA A 74 17.84 4.45 -31.12
C ALA A 74 16.62 4.39 -30.20
N LYS A 75 16.61 5.21 -29.14
CA LYS A 75 15.49 5.29 -28.19
C LYS A 75 14.22 5.88 -28.82
N LEU A 76 14.36 6.90 -29.68
CA LEU A 76 13.23 7.41 -30.47
C LEU A 76 12.64 6.34 -31.41
N ALA A 77 13.50 5.54 -32.06
CA ALA A 77 13.06 4.44 -32.90
C ALA A 77 12.37 3.31 -32.12
N GLU A 78 12.78 3.03 -30.87
CA GLU A 78 12.06 2.12 -29.97
C GLU A 78 10.68 2.65 -29.57
N LEU A 79 10.57 3.94 -29.26
CA LEU A 79 9.31 4.57 -28.85
C LEU A 79 8.30 4.65 -29.99
N GLU A 80 8.75 4.99 -31.21
CA GLU A 80 7.88 5.04 -32.40
C GLU A 80 7.26 3.66 -32.71
N LYS A 81 8.04 2.57 -32.53
CA LYS A 81 7.54 1.18 -32.63
C LYS A 81 6.56 0.85 -31.50
N ALA A 82 6.91 1.17 -30.26
CA ALA A 82 6.06 0.87 -29.10
C ALA A 82 4.68 1.56 -29.15
N ASP A 83 4.54 2.67 -29.88
CA ASP A 83 3.27 3.36 -30.11
C ASP A 83 2.58 3.03 -31.46
N THR A 84 3.21 2.27 -32.36
CA THR A 84 2.50 1.53 -33.42
C THR A 84 1.87 0.25 -32.89
N ASP A 85 2.63 -0.55 -32.15
CA ASP A 85 2.20 -1.89 -31.70
C ASP A 85 0.93 -1.82 -30.83
N LYS A 86 0.85 -0.82 -29.93
CA LYS A 86 -0.33 -0.54 -29.08
C LYS A 86 -1.59 -0.13 -29.86
N LYS A 87 -1.46 0.34 -31.11
CA LYS A 87 -2.62 0.69 -31.96
C LYS A 87 -3.18 -0.58 -32.61
N ASP A 88 -2.32 -1.38 -33.24
CA ASP A 88 -2.74 -2.65 -33.84
C ASP A 88 -3.30 -3.63 -32.77
N GLU A 89 -2.78 -3.67 -31.53
CA GLU A 89 -3.40 -4.43 -30.42
C GLU A 89 -4.81 -3.93 -30.02
N LYS A 90 -5.05 -2.63 -30.13
CA LYS A 90 -6.30 -2.01 -29.68
C LYS A 90 -7.41 -2.15 -30.72
N ASP A 91 -7.05 -2.03 -32.00
CA ASP A 91 -7.97 -2.16 -33.13
C ASP A 91 -8.23 -3.64 -33.48
N GLY A 92 -7.27 -4.54 -33.20
CA GLY A 92 -7.36 -5.98 -33.46
C GLY A 92 -8.37 -6.78 -32.60
N LYS A 93 -9.27 -6.12 -31.86
CA LYS A 93 -10.22 -6.80 -30.97
C LYS A 93 -11.47 -7.37 -31.66
N ASP A 94 -11.76 -6.93 -32.88
CA ASP A 94 -12.95 -7.32 -33.67
C ASP A 94 -12.61 -7.95 -35.03
N GLU A 95 -11.43 -8.57 -35.21
CA GLU A 95 -11.09 -9.25 -36.47
C GLU A 95 -10.71 -10.73 -36.31
N LYS A 96 -11.63 -11.61 -36.70
CA LYS A 96 -11.42 -13.06 -36.83
C LYS A 96 -11.06 -13.48 -38.27
N GLU A 97 -11.13 -12.54 -39.21
CA GLU A 97 -10.99 -12.77 -40.66
C GLU A 97 -10.17 -11.66 -41.35
N LYS A 98 -8.85 -11.69 -41.16
CA LYS A 98 -7.88 -11.22 -42.16
C LYS A 98 -6.52 -11.85 -41.91
N LYS A 99 -5.97 -12.52 -42.91
CA LYS A 99 -4.68 -13.24 -42.81
C LYS A 99 -3.64 -12.78 -43.83
N ASP A 100 -3.93 -11.65 -44.48
CA ASP A 100 -3.03 -11.00 -45.41
C ASP A 100 -1.90 -10.31 -44.65
N LYS A 101 -0.67 -10.45 -45.14
CA LYS A 101 0.52 -9.86 -44.53
C LYS A 101 0.53 -8.34 -44.74
N LYS A 102 -0.14 -7.62 -43.84
CA LYS A 102 -0.04 -6.16 -43.71
C LYS A 102 1.43 -5.81 -43.40
N GLU A 103 2.16 -5.30 -44.38
CA GLU A 103 3.54 -4.86 -44.18
C GLU A 103 3.57 -3.73 -43.15
N VAL A 104 4.22 -3.97 -42.01
CA VAL A 104 4.41 -2.96 -40.98
C VAL A 104 5.39 -1.91 -41.52
N LYS A 105 4.86 -0.77 -41.95
CA LYS A 105 5.67 0.38 -42.38
C LYS A 105 6.60 0.78 -41.24
N LYS A 106 7.93 0.64 -41.43
CA LYS A 106 8.92 1.08 -40.45
C LYS A 106 8.70 2.56 -40.10
N GLY A 107 8.73 2.88 -38.81
CA GLY A 107 8.74 4.26 -38.34
C GLY A 107 9.87 5.09 -38.95
N GLU A 108 9.68 6.40 -39.03
CA GLU A 108 10.62 7.31 -39.67
C GLU A 108 11.93 7.44 -38.88
N PHE A 109 11.86 7.50 -37.54
CA PHE A 109 13.05 7.47 -36.69
C PHE A 109 13.76 6.12 -36.78
N THR A 110 13.02 5.04 -37.04
CA THR A 110 13.63 3.73 -37.34
C THR A 110 14.45 3.79 -38.63
N GLN A 111 13.89 4.34 -39.71
CA GLN A 111 14.60 4.49 -40.98
C GLN A 111 15.81 5.43 -40.87
N ILE A 112 15.68 6.55 -40.17
CA ILE A 112 16.76 7.53 -39.91
C ILE A 112 17.88 6.89 -39.09
N HIS A 113 17.54 6.17 -38.01
CA HIS A 113 18.53 5.48 -37.19
C HIS A 113 19.25 4.37 -37.97
N GLU A 114 18.53 3.56 -38.74
CA GLU A 114 19.12 2.53 -39.61
C GLU A 114 20.09 3.15 -40.63
N LYS A 115 19.67 4.20 -41.35
CA LYS A 115 20.49 4.88 -42.38
C LYS A 115 21.74 5.53 -41.79
N LEU A 116 21.65 6.10 -40.59
CA LEU A 116 22.82 6.65 -39.86
C LEU A 116 23.77 5.55 -39.39
N GLU A 117 23.26 4.46 -38.81
CA GLU A 117 24.10 3.33 -38.39
C GLU A 117 24.77 2.62 -39.56
N GLU A 118 24.14 2.57 -40.73
CA GLU A 118 24.76 2.08 -41.98
C GLU A 118 25.92 2.98 -42.43
N LYS A 119 25.73 4.30 -42.45
CA LYS A 119 26.83 5.25 -42.77
C LYS A 119 27.94 5.25 -41.72
N ILE A 120 27.63 5.12 -40.43
CA ILE A 120 28.65 4.96 -39.37
C ILE A 120 29.48 3.68 -39.59
N LYS A 121 28.85 2.56 -39.99
CA LYS A 121 29.57 1.32 -40.36
C LYS A 121 30.40 1.47 -41.63
N ALA A 122 29.97 2.32 -42.57
CA ALA A 122 30.76 2.75 -43.72
C ALA A 122 31.84 3.80 -43.38
N ASN A 123 32.05 4.10 -42.08
CA ASN A 123 33.02 5.06 -41.56
C ASN A 123 32.79 6.53 -41.99
N ASP A 124 31.54 6.93 -42.22
CA ASP A 124 31.16 8.30 -42.54
C ASP A 124 31.33 9.23 -41.31
N GLU A 125 32.19 10.25 -41.43
CA GLU A 125 32.47 11.21 -40.35
C GLU A 125 31.32 12.19 -40.07
N ASN A 126 30.44 12.45 -41.04
CA ASN A 126 29.26 13.29 -40.82
C ASN A 126 28.20 12.54 -40.02
N ALA A 127 27.98 11.26 -40.33
CA ALA A 127 27.03 10.41 -39.60
C ALA A 127 27.48 10.20 -38.13
N LYS A 128 28.80 10.07 -37.89
CA LYS A 128 29.38 10.08 -36.53
C LYS A 128 29.13 11.40 -35.79
N LYS A 129 29.44 12.55 -36.41
CA LYS A 129 29.19 13.88 -35.81
C LYS A 129 27.72 14.09 -35.47
N VAL A 130 26.81 13.68 -36.35
CA VAL A 130 25.36 13.73 -36.11
C VAL A 130 24.98 12.92 -34.88
N LYS A 131 25.42 11.66 -34.80
CA LYS A 131 25.14 10.79 -33.65
C LYS A 131 25.67 11.40 -32.35
N GLN A 132 26.95 11.76 -32.33
CA GLN A 132 27.58 12.35 -31.15
C GLN A 132 26.89 13.66 -30.72
N ALA A 133 26.61 14.58 -31.65
CA ALA A 133 25.98 15.86 -31.32
C ALA A 133 24.55 15.71 -30.78
N LEU A 134 23.84 14.64 -31.15
CA LEU A 134 22.53 14.29 -30.58
C LEU A 134 22.66 13.61 -29.21
N GLU A 135 23.62 12.71 -29.03
CA GLU A 135 23.93 12.10 -27.73
C GLU A 135 24.39 13.17 -26.71
N ASP A 136 25.22 14.13 -27.12
CA ASP A 136 25.67 15.28 -26.32
C ASP A 136 24.52 16.25 -25.96
N ALA A 137 23.53 16.40 -26.85
CA ALA A 137 22.37 17.27 -26.63
C ALA A 137 21.35 16.65 -25.66
N LEU A 138 21.25 15.32 -25.65
CA LEU A 138 20.30 14.54 -24.87
C LEU A 138 20.93 13.90 -23.61
N ALA A 139 22.18 14.24 -23.30
CA ALA A 139 22.89 13.77 -22.12
C ALA A 139 22.33 14.37 -20.82
N LEU A 140 22.19 13.52 -19.79
CA LEU A 140 21.79 13.93 -18.44
C LEU A 140 22.79 14.95 -17.88
N SER A 141 22.31 16.14 -17.53
CA SER A 141 23.13 17.21 -16.95
C SER A 141 23.60 16.85 -15.53
N GLU A 142 24.72 17.42 -15.09
CA GLU A 142 25.25 17.18 -13.73
C GLU A 142 24.23 17.50 -12.60
N PRO A 143 23.43 18.59 -12.66
CA PRO A 143 22.36 18.83 -11.69
C PRO A 143 21.33 17.69 -11.62
N THR A 144 20.95 17.13 -12.77
CA THR A 144 19.94 16.05 -12.84
C THR A 144 20.52 14.72 -12.38
N GLN A 145 21.77 14.39 -12.75
CA GLN A 145 22.48 13.21 -12.22
C GLN A 145 22.63 13.30 -10.69
N LYS A 146 22.97 14.49 -10.17
CA LYS A 146 23.04 14.76 -8.74
C LYS A 146 21.67 14.60 -8.07
N ALA A 147 20.61 15.16 -8.63
CA ALA A 147 19.24 15.02 -8.09
C ALA A 147 18.75 13.56 -8.10
N GLN A 148 19.06 12.79 -9.14
CA GLN A 148 18.79 11.35 -9.22
C GLN A 148 19.50 10.58 -8.11
N LYS A 149 20.78 10.89 -7.86
CA LYS A 149 21.56 10.31 -6.77
C LYS A 149 21.00 10.69 -5.40
N GLU A 150 20.83 11.98 -5.11
CA GLU A 150 20.30 12.48 -3.84
C GLU A 150 18.92 11.92 -3.53
N TYR A 151 18.04 11.80 -4.55
CA TYR A 151 16.75 11.15 -4.41
C TYR A 151 16.90 9.66 -4.06
N SER A 152 17.74 8.91 -4.78
CA SER A 152 17.98 7.49 -4.54
C SER A 152 18.53 7.23 -3.12
N GLU A 153 19.48 8.04 -2.67
CA GLU A 153 20.08 7.98 -1.32
C GLU A 153 19.12 8.44 -0.21
N SER A 154 18.17 9.32 -0.53
CA SER A 154 17.08 9.72 0.37
C SER A 154 16.06 8.60 0.55
N ILE A 155 15.67 7.92 -0.53
CA ILE A 155 14.75 6.79 -0.46
C ILE A 155 15.40 5.57 0.20
N ALA A 156 16.67 5.27 -0.10
CA ALA A 156 17.40 4.16 0.53
C ALA A 156 17.44 4.34 2.06
N ALA A 157 17.91 5.51 2.54
CA ALA A 157 17.96 5.81 3.97
C ALA A 157 16.58 5.78 4.64
N VAL A 158 15.51 6.22 3.95
CA VAL A 158 14.13 6.07 4.42
C VAL A 158 13.75 4.59 4.58
N ASN A 159 14.03 3.76 3.58
CA ASN A 159 13.70 2.33 3.62
C ASN A 159 14.41 1.61 4.76
N ASP A 160 15.67 1.96 5.03
CA ASP A 160 16.46 1.34 6.10
C ASP A 160 16.04 1.84 7.49
N MET A 161 15.75 3.13 7.62
CA MET A 161 15.21 3.71 8.86
C MET A 161 13.82 3.13 9.24
N ILE A 162 12.97 2.75 8.28
CA ILE A 162 11.69 2.08 8.59
C ILE A 162 11.89 0.60 8.98
N LYS A 163 12.97 -0.04 8.53
CA LYS A 163 13.33 -1.40 8.96
C LYS A 163 13.94 -1.43 10.37
N ASP A 164 14.70 -0.39 10.76
CA ASP A 164 15.27 -0.33 12.12
C ASP A 164 14.18 -0.14 13.18
N GLN A 165 13.87 -1.24 13.86
CA GLN A 165 12.88 -1.30 14.93
C GLN A 165 13.20 -0.38 16.12
N LYS A 166 14.42 0.13 16.25
CA LYS A 166 14.84 1.10 17.27
C LYS A 166 14.31 2.52 16.98
N VAL A 167 14.12 2.88 15.72
CA VAL A 167 13.70 4.24 15.32
C VAL A 167 12.17 4.36 15.40
N SER A 168 11.68 5.42 16.05
CA SER A 168 10.26 5.78 16.05
C SER A 168 9.96 6.78 14.94
N VAL A 169 9.59 6.26 13.76
CA VAL A 169 9.31 7.09 12.58
C VAL A 169 7.92 7.72 12.64
N ASP A 170 7.83 9.05 12.64
CA ASP A 170 6.56 9.75 12.41
C ASP A 170 6.13 9.61 10.95
N GLN A 171 4.95 9.00 10.75
CA GLN A 171 4.33 8.76 9.45
C GLN A 171 3.96 10.06 8.71
N ALA A 172 3.67 11.15 9.44
CA ALA A 172 3.33 12.44 8.82
C ALA A 172 4.58 13.19 8.34
N ALA A 173 5.64 13.26 9.16
CA ALA A 173 6.94 13.78 8.74
C ALA A 173 7.57 12.97 7.60
N LEU A 174 7.46 11.63 7.64
CA LEU A 174 7.89 10.75 6.56
C LEU A 174 7.17 11.04 5.24
N ALA A 175 5.84 11.16 5.25
CA ALA A 175 5.07 11.48 4.04
C ALA A 175 5.43 12.86 3.47
N SER A 176 5.68 13.82 4.36
CA SER A 176 6.14 15.17 4.02
C SER A 176 7.51 15.15 3.33
N TYR A 177 8.47 14.41 3.89
CA TYR A 177 9.81 14.24 3.33
C TYR A 177 9.78 13.57 1.95
N LEU A 178 8.93 12.54 1.76
CA LEU A 178 8.77 11.86 0.49
C LEU A 178 8.13 12.75 -0.59
N GLN A 179 7.16 13.60 -0.23
CA GLN A 179 6.64 14.64 -1.13
C GLN A 179 7.69 15.71 -1.47
N GLU A 180 8.52 16.14 -0.51
CA GLU A 180 9.63 17.06 -0.78
C GLU A 180 10.66 16.46 -1.75
N ALA A 181 11.07 15.21 -1.52
CA ALA A 181 11.99 14.46 -2.37
C ALA A 181 11.42 14.29 -3.79
N LYS A 182 10.14 13.89 -3.91
CA LYS A 182 9.41 13.85 -5.20
C LYS A 182 9.45 15.21 -5.88
N SER A 183 9.17 16.30 -5.16
CA SER A 183 9.08 17.64 -5.74
C SER A 183 10.42 18.11 -6.31
N LYS A 184 11.54 17.86 -5.60
CA LYS A 184 12.89 18.14 -6.11
C LYS A 184 13.22 17.34 -7.37
N ALA A 185 12.91 16.05 -7.38
CA ALA A 185 13.09 15.21 -8.56
C ALA A 185 12.26 15.71 -9.76
N VAL A 186 10.98 16.04 -9.55
CA VAL A 186 10.10 16.63 -10.57
C VAL A 186 10.67 17.94 -11.14
N THR A 187 11.25 18.80 -10.30
CA THR A 187 11.93 20.02 -10.76
C THR A 187 13.16 19.70 -11.62
N ALA A 188 14.08 18.86 -11.13
CA ALA A 188 15.30 18.50 -11.87
C ALA A 188 15.04 17.75 -13.19
N ILE A 189 13.94 16.97 -13.25
CA ILE A 189 13.45 16.34 -14.48
C ILE A 189 12.94 17.41 -15.47
N LYS A 190 12.14 18.39 -15.02
CA LYS A 190 11.64 19.48 -15.87
C LYS A 190 12.77 20.42 -16.36
N GLU A 191 13.76 20.68 -15.52
CA GLU A 191 14.96 21.44 -15.87
C GLU A 191 15.80 20.70 -16.94
N GLN A 192 16.01 19.39 -16.77
CA GLN A 192 16.65 18.54 -17.79
C GLN A 192 15.91 18.60 -19.12
N HIS A 193 14.59 18.40 -19.11
CA HIS A 193 13.77 18.40 -20.32
C HIS A 193 13.85 19.73 -21.08
N GLY A 194 13.88 20.86 -20.36
CA GLY A 194 14.08 22.19 -20.94
C GLY A 194 15.44 22.34 -21.60
N HIS A 195 16.51 22.00 -20.87
CA HIS A 195 17.91 22.05 -21.34
C HIS A 195 18.17 21.17 -22.57
N GLU A 196 17.52 19.99 -22.66
CA GLU A 196 17.59 19.12 -23.84
C GLU A 196 16.90 19.72 -25.06
N LEU A 197 15.69 20.26 -24.88
CA LEU A 197 14.95 20.91 -25.96
C LEU A 197 15.59 22.23 -26.40
N GLU A 198 16.37 22.87 -25.54
CA GLU A 198 17.22 24.03 -25.85
C GLU A 198 18.45 23.60 -26.66
N LYS A 199 19.29 22.72 -26.12
CA LYS A 199 20.48 22.18 -26.82
C LYS A 199 20.16 21.55 -28.15
N LEU A 200 19.05 20.81 -28.26
CA LEU A 200 18.64 20.21 -29.53
C LEU A 200 18.32 21.28 -30.58
N LYS A 201 17.66 22.38 -30.18
CA LYS A 201 17.44 23.53 -31.08
C LYS A 201 18.75 24.22 -31.44
N GLU A 202 19.68 24.39 -30.50
CA GLU A 202 21.02 24.94 -30.80
C GLU A 202 21.77 24.08 -31.82
N LYS A 203 21.76 22.74 -31.68
CA LYS A 203 22.32 21.83 -32.69
C LYS A 203 21.61 21.99 -34.03
N PHE A 204 20.28 22.05 -34.04
CA PHE A 204 19.50 22.32 -35.25
C PHE A 204 19.59 23.77 -35.75
N GLU A 205 20.36 24.66 -35.11
CA GLU A 205 20.75 25.95 -35.68
C GLU A 205 22.21 26.00 -36.18
N ASP A 206 23.11 25.21 -35.59
CA ASP A 206 24.52 25.10 -36.01
C ASP A 206 24.65 24.64 -37.49
N ALA A 207 25.44 25.40 -38.25
CA ALA A 207 25.64 25.16 -39.68
C ALA A 207 26.39 23.83 -39.93
N GLY A 208 27.37 23.48 -39.09
CA GLY A 208 28.15 22.25 -39.23
C GLY A 208 27.32 21.00 -38.97
N PHE A 209 26.42 21.04 -37.97
CA PHE A 209 25.45 19.99 -37.72
C PHE A 209 24.40 19.90 -38.83
N LYS A 210 23.82 21.02 -39.28
CA LYS A 210 22.89 21.07 -40.43
C LYS A 210 23.50 20.40 -41.66
N GLU A 211 24.71 20.79 -42.06
CA GLU A 211 25.42 20.21 -43.20
C GLU A 211 25.72 18.73 -43.01
N SER A 212 26.22 18.35 -41.82
CA SER A 212 26.48 16.93 -41.49
C SER A 212 25.22 16.08 -41.59
N LEU A 213 24.08 16.60 -41.13
CA LEU A 213 22.78 15.90 -41.13
C LEU A 213 22.19 15.77 -42.54
N LYS A 214 22.26 16.83 -43.37
CA LYS A 214 21.91 16.75 -44.80
C LYS A 214 22.73 15.70 -45.54
N ASN A 215 24.06 15.75 -45.41
CA ASN A 215 24.97 14.80 -46.06
C ASN A 215 24.77 13.36 -45.56
N SER A 216 24.38 13.19 -44.29
CA SER A 216 24.11 11.88 -43.71
C SER A 216 22.78 11.28 -44.17
N LEU A 217 21.72 12.08 -44.32
CA LEU A 217 20.38 11.57 -44.67
C LEU A 217 20.00 11.71 -46.14
N GLU A 218 20.79 12.46 -46.94
CA GLU A 218 20.40 13.01 -48.25
C GLU A 218 19.14 13.90 -48.17
N TYR A 219 19.05 14.74 -47.13
CA TYR A 219 17.89 15.63 -46.90
C TYR A 219 18.12 17.05 -47.43
N ASP A 220 17.05 17.65 -47.96
CA ASP A 220 16.97 19.08 -48.25
C ASP A 220 16.60 19.92 -47.00
N ASP A 221 16.50 21.25 -47.14
CA ASP A 221 16.15 22.16 -46.03
C ASP A 221 14.72 22.00 -45.49
N GLU A 222 13.75 21.62 -46.33
CA GLU A 222 12.37 21.41 -45.91
C GLU A 222 12.22 20.10 -45.13
N GLN A 223 12.87 19.04 -45.61
CA GLN A 223 12.98 17.75 -44.94
C GLN A 223 13.75 17.85 -43.62
N LEU A 224 14.85 18.62 -43.59
CA LEU A 224 15.61 18.87 -42.37
C LEU A 224 14.78 19.59 -41.30
N LYS A 225 13.98 20.58 -41.71
CA LYS A 225 13.06 21.29 -40.81
C LYS A 225 11.90 20.40 -40.34
N ALA A 226 11.33 19.59 -41.22
CA ALA A 226 10.29 18.62 -40.85
C ALA A 226 10.82 17.60 -39.81
N LEU A 227 12.05 17.13 -39.98
CA LEU A 227 12.75 16.29 -39.01
C LEU A 227 12.97 17.00 -37.67
N GLN A 228 13.41 18.26 -37.68
CA GLN A 228 13.57 19.07 -36.46
C GLN A 228 12.24 19.17 -35.69
N GLU A 229 11.15 19.55 -36.36
CA GLU A 229 9.83 19.66 -35.74
C GLU A 229 9.33 18.29 -35.22
N LYS A 230 9.47 17.21 -36.01
CA LYS A 230 9.07 15.87 -35.57
C LYS A 230 9.90 15.37 -34.38
N MET A 231 11.21 15.61 -34.36
CA MET A 231 12.12 15.19 -33.28
C MET A 231 11.82 15.95 -31.97
N ILE A 232 11.64 17.27 -32.04
CA ILE A 232 11.24 18.09 -30.89
C ILE A 232 9.89 17.61 -30.32
N ASN A 233 8.90 17.36 -31.19
CA ASN A 233 7.58 16.88 -30.77
C ASN A 233 7.64 15.49 -30.11
N SER A 234 8.38 14.54 -30.71
CA SER A 234 8.51 13.17 -30.19
C SER A 234 9.26 13.12 -28.85
N ILE A 235 10.31 13.94 -28.67
CA ILE A 235 11.03 14.07 -27.41
C ILE A 235 10.11 14.68 -26.34
N THR A 236 9.41 15.77 -26.67
CA THR A 236 8.43 16.41 -25.76
C THR A 236 7.34 15.44 -25.31
N GLU A 237 6.85 14.56 -26.21
CA GLU A 237 5.86 13.55 -25.85
C GLU A 237 6.43 12.43 -24.95
N SER A 238 7.68 11.99 -25.18
CA SER A 238 8.35 11.01 -24.30
C SER A 238 8.64 11.59 -22.91
N GLN A 239 9.30 12.75 -22.85
CA GLN A 239 9.56 13.52 -21.63
C GLN A 239 8.28 13.72 -20.80
N LYS A 240 7.13 13.97 -21.45
CA LYS A 240 5.83 14.03 -20.78
C LYS A 240 5.40 12.66 -20.23
N LYS A 241 5.41 11.60 -21.03
CA LYS A 241 5.04 10.23 -20.61
C LYS A 241 5.90 9.74 -19.44
N GLU A 242 7.19 10.05 -19.47
CA GLU A 242 8.18 9.69 -18.45
C GLU A 242 7.95 10.44 -17.13
N LEU A 243 7.71 11.75 -17.20
CA LEU A 243 7.33 12.56 -16.04
C LEU A 243 5.99 12.09 -15.43
N GLU A 244 4.97 11.83 -16.25
CA GLU A 244 3.68 11.30 -15.79
C GLU A 244 3.83 9.94 -15.11
N ALA A 245 4.68 9.06 -15.65
CA ALA A 245 5.00 7.77 -15.03
C ALA A 245 5.72 7.94 -13.68
N PHE A 246 6.72 8.80 -13.59
CA PHE A 246 7.46 9.08 -12.35
C PHE A 246 6.58 9.74 -11.27
N GLU A 247 5.77 10.73 -11.66
CA GLU A 247 4.84 11.38 -10.75
C GLU A 247 3.79 10.40 -10.24
N LYS A 248 3.26 9.53 -11.10
CA LYS A 248 2.31 8.48 -10.72
C LYS A 248 2.92 7.47 -9.77
N SER A 249 4.07 6.85 -10.09
CA SER A 249 4.68 5.84 -9.23
C SER A 249 5.07 6.40 -7.86
N SER A 250 5.51 7.66 -7.81
CA SER A 250 5.77 8.36 -6.55
C SER A 250 4.48 8.63 -5.77
N ASN A 251 3.42 9.11 -6.42
CA ASN A 251 2.11 9.33 -5.79
C ASN A 251 1.52 8.03 -5.24
N ASP A 252 1.54 6.95 -6.02
CA ASP A 252 1.00 5.65 -5.64
C ASP A 252 1.74 5.09 -4.40
N ALA A 253 3.08 5.23 -4.35
CA ALA A 253 3.87 4.82 -3.19
C ALA A 253 3.56 5.65 -1.92
N ILE A 254 3.42 6.98 -2.02
CA ILE A 254 3.05 7.84 -0.89
C ILE A 254 1.60 7.58 -0.45
N ASN A 255 0.69 7.33 -1.38
CA ASN A 255 -0.71 6.99 -1.11
C ASN A 255 -0.84 5.63 -0.39
N ASN A 256 -0.09 4.62 -0.81
CA ASN A 256 -0.02 3.32 -0.12
C ASN A 256 0.51 3.48 1.32
N MET A 257 1.51 4.34 1.52
CA MET A 257 2.03 4.63 2.85
C MET A 257 1.04 5.42 3.73
N HIS A 258 0.23 6.31 3.16
CA HIS A 258 -0.89 6.96 3.87
C HIS A 258 -2.00 5.96 4.24
N LEU A 259 -2.32 5.01 3.35
CA LEU A 259 -3.28 3.93 3.60
C LEU A 259 -2.81 3.03 4.75
N ALA A 260 -1.52 2.65 4.73
CA ALA A 260 -0.85 1.92 5.79
C ALA A 260 -0.88 2.64 7.13
N ALA A 261 -0.53 3.93 7.14
CA ALA A 261 -0.64 4.79 8.31
C ALA A 261 -2.09 4.89 8.83
N GLN A 262 -3.09 4.79 7.95
CA GLN A 262 -4.50 4.71 8.37
C GLN A 262 -4.86 3.34 8.94
N GLN A 263 -4.44 2.23 8.31
CA GLN A 263 -4.68 0.87 8.81
C GLN A 263 -4.08 0.67 10.21
N GLU A 264 -2.85 1.15 10.44
CA GLU A 264 -2.19 1.05 11.74
C GLU A 264 -2.93 1.89 12.82
N ARG A 265 -3.45 3.06 12.45
CA ARG A 265 -4.28 3.89 13.36
C ARG A 265 -5.65 3.27 13.63
N ASP A 266 -6.32 2.70 12.63
CA ASP A 266 -7.58 1.94 12.81
C ASP A 266 -7.34 0.70 13.71
N LYS A 267 -6.19 0.01 13.57
CA LYS A 267 -5.76 -1.11 14.44
C LYS A 267 -5.52 -0.67 15.88
N ILE A 268 -4.71 0.37 16.08
CA ILE A 268 -4.40 0.93 17.40
C ILE A 268 -5.68 1.39 18.12
N ALA A 269 -6.58 2.10 17.41
CA ALA A 269 -7.85 2.54 17.96
C ALA A 269 -8.75 1.36 18.36
N PHE A 270 -8.80 0.29 17.55
CA PHE A 270 -9.56 -0.91 17.89
C PHE A 270 -8.98 -1.62 19.13
N ILE A 271 -7.66 -1.82 19.20
CA ILE A 271 -7.01 -2.47 20.36
C ILE A 271 -7.17 -1.62 21.63
N ALA A 272 -7.09 -0.29 21.54
CA ALA A 272 -7.35 0.61 22.66
C ALA A 272 -8.80 0.49 23.17
N LEU A 273 -9.79 0.45 22.27
CA LEU A 273 -11.20 0.23 22.62
C LEU A 273 -11.43 -1.12 23.30
N GLN A 274 -10.72 -2.18 22.87
CA GLN A 274 -10.74 -3.48 23.53
C GLN A 274 -10.08 -3.42 24.93
N TYR A 275 -8.94 -2.75 25.08
CA TYR A 275 -8.25 -2.57 26.37
C TYR A 275 -9.11 -1.80 27.40
N GLU A 276 -9.84 -0.78 26.95
CA GLU A 276 -10.76 -0.02 27.79
C GLU A 276 -11.95 -0.86 28.25
N LYS A 277 -12.58 -1.63 27.36
CA LYS A 277 -13.86 -2.33 27.64
C LYS A 277 -13.70 -3.76 28.16
N ASN A 278 -12.79 -4.53 27.57
CA ASN A 278 -12.64 -5.95 27.83
C ASN A 278 -11.49 -6.19 28.82
N LYS A 279 -11.84 -6.67 30.03
CA LYS A 279 -10.86 -6.96 31.08
C LYS A 279 -9.83 -8.03 30.66
N ALA A 280 -10.22 -9.07 29.91
CA ALA A 280 -9.28 -10.12 29.52
C ALA A 280 -8.23 -9.61 28.51
N VAL A 281 -8.61 -8.68 27.61
CA VAL A 281 -7.64 -7.96 26.75
C VAL A 281 -6.75 -7.06 27.60
N ARG A 282 -7.32 -6.33 28.56
CA ARG A 282 -6.57 -5.45 29.45
C ARG A 282 -5.53 -6.21 30.28
N ASP A 283 -5.91 -7.33 30.87
CA ASP A 283 -5.04 -8.17 31.70
C ASP A 283 -3.96 -8.85 30.84
N TYR A 284 -4.29 -9.28 29.61
CA TYR A 284 -3.33 -9.80 28.64
C TYR A 284 -2.28 -8.76 28.25
N ILE A 285 -2.70 -7.56 27.83
CA ILE A 285 -1.78 -6.48 27.39
C ILE A 285 -0.90 -6.02 28.56
N ASN A 286 -1.43 -5.91 29.78
CA ASN A 286 -0.62 -5.59 30.96
C ASN A 286 0.34 -6.74 31.37
N GLY A 287 0.05 -7.98 30.98
CA GLY A 287 0.93 -9.14 31.16
C GLY A 287 2.08 -9.22 30.15
N LEU A 288 1.99 -8.53 29.01
CA LEU A 288 3.05 -8.44 27.98
C LEU A 288 4.14 -7.42 28.35
N GLN A 289 4.62 -7.42 29.61
CA GLN A 289 5.68 -6.50 30.02
C GLN A 289 6.98 -6.74 29.24
N PRO A 290 7.72 -5.69 28.86
CA PRO A 290 8.90 -5.82 28.02
C PRO A 290 10.05 -6.49 28.78
N GLY A 291 10.60 -7.56 28.21
CA GLY A 291 11.83 -8.17 28.70
C GLY A 291 13.04 -7.26 28.44
N GLU A 292 13.70 -6.82 29.52
CA GLU A 292 15.06 -6.26 29.57
C GLU A 292 15.44 -5.17 28.55
N GLY A 293 14.45 -4.42 28.05
CA GLY A 293 14.67 -3.12 27.38
C GLY A 293 14.43 -1.97 28.35
N ASN A 294 15.42 -1.10 28.54
CA ASN A 294 15.30 0.08 29.43
C ASN A 294 14.23 1.05 28.92
N VAL A 295 13.05 1.03 29.53
CA VAL A 295 11.97 2.01 29.31
C VAL A 295 12.02 3.05 30.43
N GLU A 296 12.47 4.26 30.13
CA GLU A 296 12.45 5.37 31.09
C GLU A 296 11.02 5.85 31.31
N ILE A 297 10.47 5.63 32.52
CA ILE A 297 9.10 6.02 32.88
C ILE A 297 9.07 7.49 33.30
N GLN A 298 9.16 8.40 32.33
CA GLN A 298 8.84 9.81 32.58
C GLN A 298 7.33 10.00 32.76
N GLN A 299 6.92 10.33 33.99
CA GLN A 299 5.57 10.76 34.32
C GLN A 299 5.27 12.13 33.72
N LEU A 300 4.71 12.14 32.51
CA LEU A 300 3.65 13.12 32.21
C LEU A 300 2.44 12.69 33.04
N ALA A 301 1.97 13.59 33.91
CA ALA A 301 0.86 13.30 34.81
C ALA A 301 -0.39 12.81 34.04
N ASP A 302 -1.13 11.91 34.69
CA ASP A 302 -2.43 11.35 34.29
C ASP A 302 -2.50 10.54 32.98
N ALA A 303 -1.47 10.56 32.11
CA ALA A 303 -1.43 9.79 30.87
C ALA A 303 -0.63 8.47 31.01
N LYS A 304 -1.31 7.36 31.33
CA LYS A 304 -0.71 6.01 31.28
C LYS A 304 -0.35 5.62 29.83
N LYS A 305 0.92 5.80 29.45
CA LYS A 305 1.45 5.35 28.15
C LYS A 305 1.46 3.82 28.07
N ILE A 306 0.60 3.25 27.23
CA ILE A 306 0.56 1.81 26.93
C ILE A 306 1.29 1.58 25.60
N SER A 307 2.26 0.68 25.58
CA SER A 307 2.87 0.24 24.31
C SER A 307 1.96 -0.80 23.66
N LEU A 308 1.47 -0.51 22.45
CA LEU A 308 0.74 -1.47 21.61
C LEU A 308 1.59 -2.02 20.45
N LYS A 309 2.90 -1.73 20.46
CA LYS A 309 3.85 -2.17 19.41
C LYS A 309 3.92 -3.70 19.36
N GLY A 310 3.73 -4.27 18.16
CA GLY A 310 3.74 -5.72 17.93
C GLY A 310 2.43 -6.43 18.26
N ILE A 311 1.45 -5.78 18.90
CA ILE A 311 0.16 -6.41 19.21
C ILE A 311 -0.75 -6.40 17.97
N LYS A 312 -1.36 -7.55 17.74
CA LYS A 312 -2.32 -7.82 16.66
C LYS A 312 -3.74 -7.99 17.21
N VAL A 313 -4.74 -7.73 16.37
CA VAL A 313 -6.14 -8.04 16.69
C VAL A 313 -6.33 -9.55 16.72
N GLU A 314 -5.67 -10.26 15.80
CA GLU A 314 -5.63 -11.71 15.68
C GLU A 314 -5.06 -12.43 16.92
N ASP A 315 -4.29 -11.74 17.75
CA ASP A 315 -3.60 -12.31 18.93
C ASP A 315 -4.26 -11.92 20.26
N LEU A 316 -5.35 -11.15 20.24
CA LEU A 316 -6.16 -10.87 21.43
C LEU A 316 -6.86 -12.15 21.92
N PRO A 317 -6.86 -12.45 23.24
CA PRO A 317 -7.43 -13.70 23.77
C PRO A 317 -8.96 -13.77 23.65
N THR A 318 -9.60 -12.60 23.55
CA THR A 318 -11.05 -12.42 23.35
C THR A 318 -11.25 -11.07 22.67
N ILE A 319 -12.21 -10.96 21.76
CA ILE A 319 -12.64 -9.68 21.19
C ILE A 319 -14.11 -9.48 21.60
N GLU A 320 -14.48 -8.26 22.00
CA GLU A 320 -15.87 -7.92 22.37
C GLU A 320 -16.41 -6.76 21.53
N THR A 321 -17.70 -6.80 21.21
CA THR A 321 -18.38 -5.70 20.49
C THR A 321 -18.57 -4.48 21.39
N ILE A 322 -19.02 -3.37 20.78
CA ILE A 322 -19.46 -2.18 21.51
C ILE A 322 -20.53 -2.48 22.58
N THR A 323 -21.30 -3.56 22.43
CA THR A 323 -22.35 -4.00 23.40
C THR A 323 -21.91 -5.14 24.33
N GLY A 324 -20.67 -5.62 24.23
CA GLY A 324 -20.13 -6.69 25.06
C GLY A 324 -20.41 -8.11 24.55
N ARG A 325 -20.79 -8.30 23.28
CA ARG A 325 -20.85 -9.64 22.66
C ARG A 325 -19.45 -10.12 22.32
N LYS A 326 -19.16 -11.39 22.61
CA LYS A 326 -17.90 -11.99 22.18
C LYS A 326 -17.90 -12.22 20.67
N ILE A 327 -16.88 -11.70 20.00
CA ILE A 327 -16.48 -12.10 18.65
C ILE A 327 -15.45 -13.22 18.82
N GLN A 328 -15.68 -14.35 18.20
CA GLN A 328 -14.70 -15.43 18.08
C GLN A 328 -13.90 -15.21 16.80
N TYR A 329 -12.61 -15.54 16.82
CA TYR A 329 -11.73 -15.47 15.66
C TYR A 329 -11.07 -16.83 15.45
N ASP A 330 -11.36 -17.48 14.33
CA ASP A 330 -10.71 -18.72 13.93
C ASP A 330 -9.48 -18.43 13.06
N LYS A 331 -8.31 -18.80 13.57
CA LYS A 331 -7.03 -18.65 12.85
C LYS A 331 -6.87 -19.61 11.67
N ALA A 332 -7.64 -20.70 11.59
CA ALA A 332 -7.55 -21.68 10.51
C ALA A 332 -8.33 -21.22 9.26
N SER A 333 -9.58 -20.76 9.43
CA SER A 333 -10.39 -20.19 8.34
C SER A 333 -10.25 -18.66 8.17
N ASN A 334 -9.46 -17.99 9.02
CA ASN A 334 -9.32 -16.53 9.06
C ASN A 334 -10.68 -15.79 9.16
N THR A 335 -11.60 -16.33 9.96
CA THR A 335 -12.99 -15.87 10.03
C THR A 335 -13.36 -15.35 11.41
N PHE A 336 -14.04 -14.20 11.45
CA PHE A 336 -14.66 -13.64 12.64
C PHE A 336 -16.13 -14.05 12.73
N THR A 337 -16.55 -14.65 13.82
CA THR A 337 -17.94 -15.11 14.07
C THR A 337 -18.52 -14.51 15.34
N MET A 338 -19.84 -14.35 15.38
CA MET A 338 -20.56 -13.79 16.53
C MET A 338 -22.03 -14.24 16.50
N ASP A 339 -22.54 -14.71 17.64
CA ASP A 339 -23.94 -15.09 17.79
C ASP A 339 -24.82 -13.88 18.13
N LEU A 340 -25.75 -13.57 17.21
CA LEU A 340 -26.85 -12.65 17.46
C LEU A 340 -27.92 -13.31 18.34
N PRO A 341 -28.64 -12.56 19.20
CA PRO A 341 -29.66 -13.14 20.06
C PRO A 341 -30.88 -13.54 19.22
N ASN A 342 -31.50 -14.67 19.56
CA ASN A 342 -32.75 -15.08 18.92
C ASN A 342 -33.90 -14.18 19.37
N ARG A 343 -34.55 -13.53 18.39
CA ARG A 343 -35.70 -12.62 18.53
C ARG A 343 -36.85 -13.17 19.39
N TYR A 344 -37.06 -14.49 19.38
CA TYR A 344 -38.24 -15.14 19.96
C TYR A 344 -38.05 -15.67 21.39
N PHE A 345 -36.84 -15.68 21.94
CA PHE A 345 -36.62 -16.17 23.30
C PHE A 345 -36.79 -15.06 24.34
N ASN A 346 -37.71 -15.30 25.28
CA ASN A 346 -38.27 -14.32 26.22
C ASN A 346 -37.28 -13.82 27.29
N LYS A 347 -36.39 -12.89 26.90
CA LYS A 347 -35.77 -11.94 27.82
C LYS A 347 -36.12 -10.51 27.40
N PRO A 348 -36.56 -9.62 28.31
CA PRO A 348 -36.96 -8.25 27.95
C PRO A 348 -35.82 -7.45 27.30
N SER A 349 -34.55 -7.78 27.60
CA SER A 349 -33.37 -7.23 26.91
C SER A 349 -33.37 -7.42 25.39
N ASN A 350 -33.97 -8.50 24.88
CA ASN A 350 -33.95 -8.83 23.45
C ASN A 350 -34.89 -7.91 22.64
N LEU A 351 -36.00 -7.46 23.22
CA LEU A 351 -36.92 -6.51 22.59
C LEU A 351 -36.22 -5.18 22.27
N PHE A 352 -35.41 -4.66 23.19
CA PHE A 352 -34.62 -3.45 22.97
C PHE A 352 -33.50 -3.67 21.94
N TYR A 353 -32.85 -4.84 21.94
CA TYR A 353 -31.77 -5.18 21.02
C TYR A 353 -32.18 -5.12 19.54
N HIS A 354 -33.40 -5.56 19.21
CA HIS A 354 -33.98 -5.51 17.87
C HIS A 354 -34.77 -4.22 17.54
N SER A 355 -34.78 -3.24 18.45
CA SER A 355 -35.54 -1.99 18.22
C SER A 355 -34.86 -1.09 17.17
N LYS A 356 -35.66 -0.51 16.26
CA LYS A 356 -35.15 0.29 15.13
C LYS A 356 -34.46 1.61 15.54
N TRP A 357 -34.75 2.13 16.73
CA TRP A 357 -34.34 3.48 17.15
C TRP A 357 -32.82 3.62 17.34
N ARG A 358 -32.17 2.57 17.88
CA ARG A 358 -30.70 2.40 17.96
C ARG A 358 -30.40 0.91 17.98
N SER A 359 -30.47 0.22 16.84
CA SER A 359 -30.30 -1.24 16.84
C SER A 359 -28.89 -1.64 17.26
N ALA A 360 -28.79 -2.20 18.48
CA ALA A 360 -27.56 -2.75 19.05
C ALA A 360 -26.90 -3.76 18.09
N ARG A 361 -27.75 -4.48 17.33
CA ARG A 361 -27.38 -5.36 16.22
C ARG A 361 -26.51 -4.69 15.13
N LYS A 362 -26.83 -3.48 14.66
CA LYS A 362 -25.98 -2.78 13.67
C LYS A 362 -24.64 -2.37 14.30
N ALA A 363 -24.64 -1.96 15.56
CA ALA A 363 -23.40 -1.62 16.28
C ALA A 363 -22.50 -2.85 16.51
N ASP A 364 -23.08 -4.02 16.74
CA ASP A 364 -22.37 -5.30 16.84
C ASP A 364 -21.80 -5.76 15.49
N MET A 365 -22.60 -5.70 14.42
CA MET A 365 -22.11 -5.94 13.04
C MET A 365 -20.99 -4.97 12.65
N MET A 366 -21.11 -3.70 13.04
CA MET A 366 -20.09 -2.68 12.81
C MET A 366 -18.82 -2.96 13.62
N SER A 367 -18.96 -3.49 14.85
CA SER A 367 -17.80 -3.92 15.66
C SER A 367 -17.04 -5.07 14.98
N LEU A 368 -17.75 -6.01 14.33
CA LEU A 368 -17.15 -7.12 13.59
C LEU A 368 -16.51 -6.65 12.27
N ALA A 369 -17.14 -5.72 11.55
CA ALA A 369 -16.54 -5.05 10.40
C ALA A 369 -15.27 -4.26 10.78
N GLN A 370 -15.29 -3.57 11.91
CA GLN A 370 -14.13 -2.86 12.46
C GLN A 370 -13.00 -3.81 12.86
N ALA A 371 -13.30 -4.98 13.43
CA ALA A 371 -12.28 -6.01 13.72
C ALA A 371 -11.58 -6.49 12.43
N VAL A 372 -12.34 -6.81 11.39
CA VAL A 372 -11.81 -7.19 10.06
C VAL A 372 -10.95 -6.07 9.47
N LYS A 373 -11.41 -4.81 9.54
CA LYS A 373 -10.65 -3.67 9.02
C LYS A 373 -9.37 -3.37 9.82
N ALA A 374 -9.41 -3.56 11.14
CA ALA A 374 -8.26 -3.43 12.03
C ALA A 374 -7.19 -4.51 11.79
N CYS A 375 -7.54 -5.64 11.17
CA CYS A 375 -6.57 -6.62 10.64
C CYS A 375 -5.98 -6.22 9.27
N GLY A 376 -6.25 -5.02 8.77
CA GLY A 376 -5.74 -4.48 7.51
C GLY A 376 -6.55 -4.85 6.26
N TYR A 377 -7.61 -5.66 6.36
CA TYR A 377 -8.38 -6.08 5.19
C TYR A 377 -9.14 -4.92 4.52
N GLY A 378 -8.88 -4.72 3.22
CA GLY A 378 -9.55 -3.71 2.39
C GLY A 378 -10.89 -4.18 1.77
N ALA A 379 -11.31 -5.41 2.04
CA ALA A 379 -12.55 -6.01 1.55
C ALA A 379 -13.17 -6.90 2.63
N ILE A 380 -14.49 -7.10 2.57
CA ILE A 380 -15.24 -7.87 3.57
C ILE A 380 -16.36 -8.70 2.93
N THR A 381 -16.51 -9.93 3.41
CA THR A 381 -17.65 -10.80 3.08
C THR A 381 -18.35 -11.16 4.39
N MET A 382 -19.59 -10.72 4.59
CA MET A 382 -20.40 -11.16 5.72
C MET A 382 -21.33 -12.29 5.29
N THR A 383 -21.26 -13.42 5.99
CA THR A 383 -22.18 -14.55 5.79
C THR A 383 -23.29 -14.49 6.83
N ILE A 384 -24.55 -14.62 6.41
CA ILE A 384 -25.73 -14.49 7.29
C ILE A 384 -26.59 -15.75 7.17
N THR A 385 -26.75 -16.45 8.29
CA THR A 385 -27.56 -17.68 8.41
C THR A 385 -28.71 -17.45 9.40
N HIS A 386 -29.96 -17.56 8.94
CA HIS A 386 -31.15 -17.48 9.79
C HIS A 386 -32.33 -18.21 9.13
N ASN A 387 -33.23 -18.80 9.93
CA ASN A 387 -34.30 -19.69 9.44
C ASN A 387 -35.48 -18.93 8.79
N ASP A 388 -35.64 -17.64 9.09
CA ASP A 388 -36.61 -16.73 8.47
C ASP A 388 -35.91 -15.84 7.43
N PRO A 389 -36.17 -15.99 6.11
CA PRO A 389 -35.55 -15.21 5.04
C PRO A 389 -35.90 -13.72 5.01
N GLU A 390 -37.04 -13.29 5.58
CA GLU A 390 -37.39 -11.85 5.67
C GLU A 390 -36.54 -11.17 6.74
N HIS A 391 -36.22 -11.90 7.81
CA HIS A 391 -35.19 -11.47 8.76
C HIS A 391 -33.80 -11.45 8.11
N VAL A 392 -33.45 -12.43 7.26
CA VAL A 392 -32.17 -12.42 6.52
C VAL A 392 -32.02 -11.16 5.65
N GLU A 393 -33.07 -10.72 4.94
CA GLU A 393 -33.04 -9.48 4.16
C GLU A 393 -32.75 -8.25 5.06
N THR A 394 -33.41 -8.17 6.22
CA THR A 394 -33.19 -7.10 7.20
C THR A 394 -31.76 -7.13 7.76
N LEU A 395 -31.23 -8.32 8.07
CA LEU A 395 -29.86 -8.51 8.53
C LEU A 395 -28.84 -8.14 7.43
N ALA A 396 -29.11 -8.48 6.16
CA ALA A 396 -28.25 -8.17 5.03
C ALA A 396 -28.14 -6.65 4.78
N LYS A 397 -29.26 -5.92 4.92
CA LYS A 397 -29.28 -4.45 4.88
C LYS A 397 -28.45 -3.82 6.00
N GLU A 398 -28.63 -4.28 7.25
CA GLU A 398 -27.83 -3.78 8.39
C GLU A 398 -26.35 -4.15 8.28
N ALA A 399 -26.03 -5.35 7.78
CA ALA A 399 -24.65 -5.80 7.55
C ALA A 399 -23.95 -4.98 6.47
N TYR A 400 -24.63 -4.71 5.34
CA TYR A 400 -24.11 -3.81 4.29
C TYR A 400 -23.86 -2.40 4.84
N ALA A 401 -24.81 -1.85 5.60
CA ALA A 401 -24.67 -0.55 6.25
C ALA A 401 -23.49 -0.51 7.23
N ALA A 402 -23.36 -1.52 8.09
CA ALA A 402 -22.26 -1.66 9.05
C ALA A 402 -20.89 -1.75 8.37
N CYS A 403 -20.78 -2.42 7.21
CA CYS A 403 -19.57 -2.46 6.41
C CYS A 403 -19.25 -1.07 5.79
N LEU A 404 -20.25 -0.41 5.20
CA LEU A 404 -20.05 0.88 4.55
C LEU A 404 -19.71 2.00 5.55
N GLU A 405 -20.37 2.04 6.71
CA GLU A 405 -20.07 2.97 7.82
C GLU A 405 -18.71 2.71 8.49
N SER A 406 -18.26 1.44 8.49
CA SER A 406 -16.87 1.08 8.85
C SER A 406 -15.85 1.55 7.82
N GLY A 407 -16.30 1.97 6.63
CA GLY A 407 -15.47 2.51 5.55
C GLY A 407 -14.82 1.41 4.72
N PHE A 408 -15.54 0.33 4.41
CA PHE A 408 -15.22 -0.53 3.26
C PHE A 408 -15.80 0.09 1.98
N PRO A 409 -15.10 0.09 0.83
CA PRO A 409 -15.67 0.56 -0.43
C PRO A 409 -16.83 -0.33 -0.91
N PRO A 410 -17.89 0.21 -1.56
CA PRO A 410 -19.06 -0.56 -2.01
C PRO A 410 -18.74 -1.80 -2.86
N ASP A 411 -17.75 -1.69 -3.76
CA ASP A 411 -17.33 -2.79 -4.65
C ASP A 411 -16.51 -3.89 -3.94
N LYS A 412 -16.10 -3.63 -2.69
CA LYS A 412 -15.35 -4.54 -1.81
C LYS A 412 -16.21 -5.16 -0.69
N ILE A 413 -17.50 -4.83 -0.63
CA ILE A 413 -18.47 -5.45 0.29
C ILE A 413 -19.21 -6.57 -0.44
N ARG A 414 -19.29 -7.75 0.19
CA ARG A 414 -20.13 -8.88 -0.24
C ARG A 414 -20.99 -9.36 0.93
N ILE A 415 -22.23 -9.77 0.63
CA ILE A 415 -23.14 -10.36 1.63
C ILE A 415 -23.58 -11.75 1.15
N ASN A 416 -23.06 -12.80 1.79
CA ASN A 416 -23.43 -14.19 1.51
C ASN A 416 -24.69 -14.54 2.31
N ALA A 417 -25.85 -14.44 1.69
CA ALA A 417 -27.15 -14.63 2.34
C ALA A 417 -28.21 -15.13 1.35
N THR A 418 -29.25 -15.81 1.84
CA THR A 418 -30.43 -16.17 1.05
C THR A 418 -31.63 -15.36 1.53
N ILE A 419 -32.12 -14.45 0.69
CA ILE A 419 -33.25 -13.55 0.97
C ILE A 419 -34.49 -13.97 0.19
N SER A 420 -35.67 -13.48 0.57
CA SER A 420 -36.86 -13.54 -0.28
C SER A 420 -36.93 -12.31 -1.19
N ILE A 421 -37.12 -12.51 -2.50
CA ILE A 421 -37.45 -11.43 -3.45
C ILE A 421 -38.81 -11.67 -4.09
N ILE A 422 -39.46 -10.60 -4.56
CA ILE A 422 -40.71 -10.69 -5.32
C ILE A 422 -40.37 -10.82 -6.81
N ASN A 423 -40.87 -11.87 -7.47
CA ASN A 423 -40.74 -12.07 -8.91
C ASN A 423 -41.77 -11.25 -9.72
N GLU A 424 -41.72 -11.31 -11.04
CA GLU A 424 -42.64 -10.59 -11.94
C GLU A 424 -44.11 -11.02 -11.78
N GLU A 425 -44.36 -12.24 -11.28
CA GLU A 425 -45.69 -12.76 -10.94
C GLU A 425 -46.19 -12.35 -9.55
N GLY A 426 -45.44 -11.52 -8.82
CA GLY A 426 -45.77 -11.11 -7.44
C GLY A 426 -45.48 -12.14 -6.35
N LYS A 427 -44.88 -13.29 -6.68
CA LYS A 427 -44.58 -14.39 -5.74
C LYS A 427 -43.23 -14.15 -5.05
N LYS A 428 -43.15 -14.49 -3.75
CA LYS A 428 -41.87 -14.52 -3.00
C LYS A 428 -41.07 -15.75 -3.39
N VAL A 429 -39.85 -15.56 -3.88
CA VAL A 429 -38.90 -16.63 -4.26
C VAL A 429 -37.54 -16.41 -3.57
N PRO A 430 -36.82 -17.48 -3.19
CA PRO A 430 -35.51 -17.36 -2.57
C PRO A 430 -34.45 -16.92 -3.59
N LYS A 431 -33.66 -15.91 -3.24
CA LYS A 431 -32.50 -15.44 -4.00
C LYS A 431 -31.25 -15.51 -3.13
N ASN A 432 -30.26 -16.26 -3.60
CA ASN A 432 -28.93 -16.25 -3.01
C ASN A 432 -28.16 -15.00 -3.49
N LEU A 433 -27.50 -14.31 -2.56
CA LEU A 433 -26.71 -13.10 -2.78
C LEU A 433 -25.19 -13.38 -2.90
N LYS A 434 -24.78 -14.65 -2.80
CA LYS A 434 -23.37 -15.07 -2.91
C LYS A 434 -22.70 -14.47 -4.15
N ASP A 435 -21.45 -14.02 -3.95
CA ASP A 435 -20.55 -13.44 -4.95
C ASP A 435 -20.97 -12.09 -5.56
N LEU A 436 -22.15 -11.54 -5.22
CA LEU A 436 -22.55 -10.17 -5.57
C LEU A 436 -21.76 -9.11 -4.79
N LYS A 437 -21.61 -7.93 -5.40
CA LYS A 437 -20.85 -6.76 -4.88
C LYS A 437 -21.40 -5.46 -5.46
N GLY A 438 -21.05 -4.32 -4.86
CA GLY A 438 -21.32 -2.99 -5.44
C GLY A 438 -22.78 -2.76 -5.86
N ASP A 439 -22.97 -2.18 -7.04
CA ASP A 439 -24.28 -1.76 -7.54
C ASP A 439 -25.28 -2.93 -7.63
N GLU A 440 -24.87 -4.08 -8.19
CA GLU A 440 -25.68 -5.31 -8.29
C GLU A 440 -26.25 -5.75 -6.93
N LEU A 441 -25.41 -5.72 -5.90
CA LEU A 441 -25.79 -6.07 -4.53
C LEU A 441 -26.76 -5.04 -3.95
N THR A 442 -26.54 -3.74 -4.20
CA THR A 442 -27.41 -2.68 -3.69
C THR A 442 -28.75 -2.57 -4.41
N ASP A 443 -28.81 -2.80 -5.73
CA ASP A 443 -30.08 -2.78 -6.47
C ASP A 443 -30.96 -3.98 -6.10
N ILE A 444 -30.38 -5.12 -5.71
CA ILE A 444 -31.14 -6.25 -5.16
C ILE A 444 -31.57 -5.98 -3.71
N LEU A 445 -30.65 -5.57 -2.82
CA LEU A 445 -30.98 -5.32 -1.41
C LEU A 445 -31.94 -4.14 -1.22
N PHE A 446 -31.76 -3.05 -1.95
CA PHE A 446 -32.47 -1.78 -1.73
C PHE A 446 -33.43 -1.42 -2.87
N LYS A 447 -33.83 -2.38 -3.72
CA LYS A 447 -34.78 -2.18 -4.85
C LYS A 447 -35.98 -1.29 -4.48
N ASN A 448 -36.58 -1.60 -3.33
CA ASN A 448 -37.79 -0.98 -2.81
C ASN A 448 -37.50 0.06 -1.71
N ASP A 449 -36.23 0.38 -1.44
CA ASP A 449 -35.78 1.13 -0.25
C ASP A 449 -34.57 2.06 -0.57
N LYS A 450 -34.61 2.69 -1.74
CA LYS A 450 -33.52 3.56 -2.25
C LYS A 450 -33.31 4.81 -1.38
N SER A 451 -34.28 5.21 -0.57
CA SER A 451 -34.16 6.26 0.45
C SER A 451 -33.23 5.84 1.60
N THR A 452 -33.36 4.62 2.12
CA THR A 452 -32.47 4.10 3.16
C THR A 452 -31.06 3.90 2.62
N LEU A 453 -30.89 3.42 1.38
CA LEU A 453 -29.57 3.34 0.75
C LEU A 453 -28.87 4.71 0.68
N LYS A 454 -29.58 5.75 0.23
CA LYS A 454 -29.04 7.12 0.19
C LYS A 454 -28.67 7.65 1.59
N SER A 455 -29.47 7.33 2.62
CA SER A 455 -29.18 7.71 4.00
C SER A 455 -27.91 7.02 4.54
N ILE A 456 -27.75 5.72 4.28
CA ILE A 456 -26.55 4.94 4.65
C ILE A 456 -25.32 5.49 3.89
N GLN A 457 -25.44 5.77 2.59
CA GLN A 457 -24.38 6.35 1.77
C GLN A 457 -23.94 7.73 2.32
N ALA A 458 -24.88 8.61 2.63
CA ALA A 458 -24.58 9.93 3.20
C ALA A 458 -23.94 9.83 4.60
N GLN A 459 -24.38 8.90 5.46
CA GLN A 459 -23.75 8.67 6.76
C GLN A 459 -22.33 8.11 6.63
N ALA A 460 -22.12 7.17 5.71
CA ALA A 460 -20.79 6.64 5.42
C ALA A 460 -19.87 7.69 4.79
N GLU A 461 -20.39 8.55 3.92
CA GLU A 461 -19.65 9.67 3.37
C GLU A 461 -19.26 10.66 4.47
N ALA A 462 -20.18 11.08 5.35
CA ALA A 462 -19.88 11.95 6.49
C ALA A 462 -18.81 11.34 7.41
N ASN A 463 -18.89 10.04 7.71
CA ASN A 463 -17.86 9.32 8.45
C ASN A 463 -16.50 9.33 7.72
N ASN A 464 -16.49 9.16 6.39
CA ASN A 464 -15.28 9.18 5.59
C ASN A 464 -14.70 10.59 5.42
N GLN A 465 -15.54 11.62 5.32
CA GLN A 465 -15.14 13.03 5.34
C GLN A 465 -14.55 13.41 6.72
N PHE A 466 -15.10 12.92 7.82
CA PHE A 466 -14.53 13.12 9.16
C PHE A 466 -13.17 12.41 9.33
N ARG A 467 -13.04 11.15 8.88
CA ARG A 467 -11.74 10.45 8.84
C ARG A 467 -10.72 11.18 7.95
N LYS A 468 -11.15 11.68 6.79
CA LYS A 468 -10.35 12.55 5.92
C LYS A 468 -9.92 13.79 6.69
N GLN A 469 -10.81 14.59 7.25
CA GLN A 469 -10.47 15.77 8.05
C GLN A 469 -9.50 15.49 9.21
N ILE A 470 -9.53 14.32 9.86
CA ILE A 470 -8.53 13.94 10.87
C ILE A 470 -7.16 13.66 10.21
N SER A 471 -7.14 12.90 9.12
CA SER A 471 -5.92 12.60 8.35
C SER A 471 -5.32 13.86 7.71
N ASP A 472 -6.18 14.73 7.17
CA ASP A 472 -5.88 15.94 6.43
C ASP A 472 -5.53 17.09 7.37
N LYS A 473 -6.05 17.17 8.61
CA LYS A 473 -5.46 18.04 9.65
C LYS A 473 -4.02 17.65 9.98
N GLY A 474 -3.65 16.38 9.80
CA GLY A 474 -2.26 15.91 9.83
C GLY A 474 -1.43 16.23 8.57
N LYS A 475 -2.02 16.88 7.54
CA LYS A 475 -1.36 17.40 6.32
C LYS A 475 -1.44 18.93 6.21
N GLU A 476 -2.52 19.53 6.72
CA GLU A 476 -2.78 20.97 6.83
C GLU A 476 -2.05 21.59 8.02
N GLN A 477 -1.69 20.79 9.03
CA GLN A 477 -0.34 20.89 9.57
C GLN A 477 0.64 20.67 8.43
N LYS A 478 0.86 21.72 7.61
CA LYS A 478 2.05 21.85 6.78
C LYS A 478 3.20 21.41 7.67
N PRO A 479 4.06 20.48 7.24
CA PRO A 479 5.22 20.13 8.03
C PRO A 479 5.93 21.42 8.39
N THR A 480 5.93 21.76 9.66
CA THR A 480 6.68 22.94 10.12
C THR A 480 8.13 22.70 9.70
N ALA A 481 8.89 23.77 9.41
CA ALA A 481 10.30 23.62 9.04
C ALA A 481 10.98 22.68 10.06
N LYS A 482 10.72 22.93 11.35
CA LYS A 482 11.07 22.11 12.51
C LYS A 482 10.69 20.62 12.44
N ASN A 483 9.51 20.23 11.93
CA ASN A 483 9.13 18.81 11.84
C ASN A 483 9.91 18.09 10.74
N MET A 484 10.06 18.69 9.54
CA MET A 484 10.92 18.14 8.49
C MET A 484 12.40 18.18 8.88
N GLU A 485 12.84 19.21 9.57
CA GLU A 485 14.18 19.38 10.12
C GLU A 485 14.47 18.31 11.18
N SER A 486 13.56 18.03 12.11
CA SER A 486 13.71 16.93 13.07
C SER A 486 13.73 15.54 12.39
N PHE A 487 13.03 15.38 11.26
CA PHE A 487 13.07 14.15 10.48
C PHE A 487 14.42 14.01 9.75
N ARG A 488 14.91 15.07 9.09
CA ARG A 488 16.23 15.11 8.45
C ARG A 488 17.34 14.89 9.47
N GLU A 489 17.30 15.57 10.62
CA GLU A 489 18.21 15.35 11.74
C GLU A 489 18.21 13.89 12.18
N THR A 490 17.05 13.25 12.29
CA THR A 490 16.94 11.84 12.68
C THR A 490 17.54 10.93 11.61
N LEU A 491 17.25 11.19 10.33
CA LEU A 491 17.78 10.45 9.18
C LEU A 491 19.30 10.59 9.06
N ASP A 492 19.84 11.79 9.28
CA ASP A 492 21.28 12.07 9.19
C ASP A 492 22.04 11.58 10.45
N LYS A 493 21.41 11.57 11.63
CA LYS A 493 21.92 10.86 12.81
C LYS A 493 21.94 9.34 12.58
N TYR A 494 20.90 8.79 11.95
CA TYR A 494 20.83 7.37 11.57
C TYR A 494 21.95 7.02 10.58
N ARG A 495 22.08 7.76 9.47
CA ARG A 495 23.16 7.61 8.47
C ARG A 495 24.55 7.62 9.12
N LYS A 496 24.86 8.63 9.94
CA LYS A 496 26.16 8.76 10.63
C LYS A 496 26.40 7.61 11.62
N THR A 497 25.35 7.06 12.22
CA THR A 497 25.46 5.89 13.11
C THR A 497 25.76 4.63 12.29
N GLU A 498 25.01 4.37 11.22
CA GLU A 498 25.25 3.29 10.25
C GLU A 498 26.67 3.33 9.67
N GLU A 499 27.15 4.51 9.26
CA GLU A 499 28.51 4.72 8.77
C GLU A 499 29.56 4.42 9.85
N ALA A 500 29.36 4.91 11.08
CA ALA A 500 30.24 4.64 12.21
C ALA A 500 30.23 3.16 12.63
N GLU A 501 29.13 2.43 12.45
CA GLU A 501 29.08 0.98 12.70
C GLU A 501 29.82 0.20 11.60
N LYS A 502 29.65 0.58 10.33
CA LYS A 502 30.36 -0.01 9.18
C LYS A 502 31.88 0.27 9.19
N GLN A 503 32.31 1.34 9.86
CA GLN A 503 33.72 1.69 10.05
C GLN A 503 34.37 1.05 11.28
N LYS A 504 33.60 0.42 12.19
CA LYS A 504 34.21 -0.35 13.30
C LYS A 504 34.96 -1.55 12.70
N PRO A 505 36.26 -1.74 12.99
CA PRO A 505 37.00 -2.89 12.48
C PRO A 505 36.34 -4.17 13.00
N VAL A 506 36.09 -5.12 12.10
CA VAL A 506 35.53 -6.43 12.47
C VAL A 506 36.50 -7.11 13.42
N GLN A 507 36.17 -7.09 14.71
CA GLN A 507 36.92 -7.81 15.73
C GLN A 507 36.79 -9.29 15.42
N GLN A 508 37.86 -9.88 14.87
CA GLN A 508 37.89 -11.32 14.61
C GLN A 508 37.56 -12.04 15.93
N PRO A 509 36.62 -13.00 15.92
CA PRO A 509 36.19 -13.66 17.14
C PRO A 509 37.41 -14.35 17.76
N THR A 510 37.85 -13.85 18.91
CA THR A 510 39.11 -14.25 19.54
C THR A 510 39.08 -15.75 19.78
N GLN A 511 39.84 -16.50 18.97
CA GLN A 511 39.97 -17.94 19.17
C GLN A 511 40.59 -18.17 20.54
N LYS A 512 39.76 -18.63 21.48
CA LYS A 512 40.23 -19.13 22.76
C LYS A 512 41.06 -20.39 22.48
N LEU A 513 42.38 -20.24 22.45
CA LEU A 513 43.27 -21.37 22.65
C LEU A 513 42.94 -21.95 24.03
N ASN A 514 42.30 -23.10 24.05
CA ASN A 514 42.26 -23.93 25.23
C ASN A 514 43.67 -24.53 25.39
N MET A 515 44.36 -24.12 26.47
CA MET A 515 45.47 -24.85 27.07
C MET A 515 44.96 -25.54 28.33
#